data_AF-A0A9X0DG53-F1
#
_entry.id   AF-A0A9X0DG53-F1
#
_cell.length_a   1.000
_cell.length_b   1.000
_cell.length_c   1.000
_cell.angle_alpha   90.00
_cell.angle_beta   90.00
_cell.angle_gamma   90.00
#
_symmetry.space_group_name_H-M   'P 1'
#
loop_
_entity.id
_entity.type
_entity.pdbx_description
1 polymer ?
#
loop_
_entity_poly.entity_id
_entity_poly.type
_entity_poly.pdbx_seq_one_letter_code
_entity_poly.pdbx_strand_id
1 'polypeptide(L)'
;MHVSSFLIVSINAFGALAYPLTTTNAAVSPAPVSELVVSSGDAPAHNWQSGYVSHFTIHPSCNATERHELSEGLRQAVEMAKHAKNHILVHGKKSEIFQKYFGKGPTATPMGWFDKIASGNRAGVIFRCDDPDRNCETQDAWAGHWRGENATAETVICPLSYQTRLPLTALCARGFNVATGRPANFWAPDLMHRLYHVPLIGEAIVDHHADGYHGVQELAAGTNYTLAGHNSATLTYFATEAYAYDIAVPGEGCVGKAGVEKEDSHGAPATDVPNVLTVPTVNPTRIIPAESAPPAAPPSVASPAGTECHTHADGTLHCV
;
A
#
# COMPACT_ATOMS: atom_id res chain seq x y z
N MET A 1 28.09 43.04 -20.25
CA MET A 1 29.18 43.04 -19.25
C MET A 1 29.46 41.59 -18.88
N HIS A 2 30.52 41.02 -19.45
CA HIS A 2 31.00 39.67 -19.16
C HIS A 2 32.14 39.75 -18.17
N VAL A 3 32.08 38.93 -17.11
CA VAL A 3 33.25 38.64 -16.26
C VAL A 3 33.39 37.12 -16.22
N SER A 4 34.42 36.63 -16.92
CA SER A 4 34.85 35.23 -16.86
C SER A 4 35.92 35.11 -15.77
N SER A 5 35.64 34.29 -14.75
CA SER A 5 36.64 33.89 -13.75
C SER A 5 37.39 32.65 -14.25
N PHE A 6 38.69 32.81 -14.48
CA PHE A 6 39.61 31.70 -14.73
C PHE A 6 40.20 31.21 -13.40
N LEU A 7 40.06 29.91 -13.13
CA LEU A 7 40.71 29.21 -12.01
C LEU A 7 42.05 28.67 -12.50
N ILE A 8 43.16 29.10 -11.90
CA ILE A 8 44.51 28.61 -12.20
C ILE A 8 44.81 27.44 -11.26
N VAL A 9 44.98 26.24 -11.83
CA VAL A 9 45.46 25.04 -11.11
C VAL A 9 46.98 24.99 -11.21
N SER A 10 47.67 25.01 -10.08
CA SER A 10 49.14 24.87 -10.01
C SER A 10 49.52 23.40 -9.89
N ILE A 11 50.29 22.89 -10.86
CA ILE A 11 50.87 21.55 -10.85
C ILE A 11 52.27 21.64 -10.25
N ASN A 12 52.50 21.00 -9.09
CA ASN A 12 53.84 20.86 -8.52
C ASN A 12 54.56 19.68 -9.17
N ALA A 13 55.66 19.96 -9.87
CA ALA A 13 56.57 18.98 -10.43
C ALA A 13 57.53 18.47 -9.34
N PHE A 14 57.57 17.16 -9.10
CA PHE A 14 58.57 16.52 -8.26
C PHE A 14 59.85 16.30 -9.07
N GLY A 15 60.93 16.97 -8.65
CA GLY A 15 62.27 16.79 -9.19
C GLY A 15 62.88 15.47 -8.73
N ALA A 16 63.37 14.67 -9.69
CA ALA A 16 64.19 13.49 -9.43
C ALA A 16 65.64 13.92 -9.17
N LEU A 17 66.17 13.60 -7.99
CA LEU A 17 67.60 13.66 -7.71
C LEU A 17 68.13 12.23 -7.56
N ALA A 18 68.97 11.83 -8.50
CA ALA A 18 69.72 10.58 -8.47
C ALA A 18 70.89 10.72 -7.47
N TYR A 19 71.05 9.74 -6.58
CA TYR A 19 72.23 9.58 -5.74
C TYR A 19 73.00 8.32 -6.13
N PRO A 20 74.35 8.32 -6.00
CA PRO A 20 75.18 7.24 -6.47
C PRO A 20 75.08 6.00 -5.56
N LEU A 21 74.97 4.84 -6.19
CA LEU A 21 75.10 3.55 -5.52
C LEU A 21 76.56 3.36 -5.08
N THR A 22 76.78 3.34 -3.77
CA THR A 22 77.99 2.75 -3.18
C THR A 22 77.59 1.50 -2.40
N THR A 23 78.06 0.36 -2.88
CA THR A 23 77.87 -0.96 -2.28
C THR A 23 78.87 -1.14 -1.14
N THR A 24 78.37 -1.26 0.09
CA THR A 24 79.12 -1.91 1.18
C THR A 24 78.18 -2.83 1.94
N ASN A 25 78.42 -4.14 1.79
CA ASN A 25 77.80 -5.20 2.58
C ASN A 25 78.37 -5.15 4.00
N ALA A 26 77.54 -4.76 4.97
CA ALA A 26 77.75 -5.09 6.37
C ALA A 26 76.49 -5.80 6.87
N ALA A 27 76.62 -7.08 7.21
CA ALA A 27 75.56 -7.88 7.79
C ALA A 27 75.23 -7.34 9.19
N VAL A 28 74.11 -6.62 9.32
CA VAL A 28 73.55 -6.21 10.60
C VAL A 28 72.54 -7.29 11.01
N SER A 29 72.81 -7.96 12.13
CA SER A 29 71.86 -8.88 12.75
C SER A 29 70.64 -8.08 13.24
N PRO A 30 69.40 -8.37 12.82
CA PRO A 30 68.24 -7.64 13.30
C PRO A 30 68.00 -7.96 14.78
N ALA A 31 67.77 -6.92 15.58
CA ALA A 31 67.33 -7.05 16.97
C ALA A 31 65.96 -7.77 17.03
N PRO A 32 65.63 -8.47 18.14
CA PRO A 32 64.32 -9.09 18.30
C PRO A 32 63.25 -7.99 18.27
N VAL A 33 62.42 -8.01 17.24
CA VAL A 33 61.23 -7.16 17.13
C VAL A 33 60.28 -7.58 18.24
N SER A 34 60.03 -6.72 19.22
CA SER A 34 58.90 -6.90 20.14
C SER A 34 57.63 -6.91 19.31
N GLU A 35 57.00 -8.08 19.22
CA GLU A 35 55.67 -8.24 18.65
C GLU A 35 54.71 -7.40 19.49
N LEU A 36 54.28 -6.27 18.94
CA LEU A 36 53.11 -5.55 19.44
C LEU A 36 51.93 -6.48 19.23
N VAL A 37 51.53 -7.18 20.30
CA VAL A 37 50.21 -7.81 20.37
C VAL A 37 49.20 -6.67 20.41
N VAL A 38 48.83 -6.18 19.22
CA VAL A 38 47.63 -5.38 19.06
C VAL A 38 46.50 -6.33 19.38
N SER A 39 45.98 -6.22 20.61
CA SER A 39 44.68 -6.76 20.95
C SER A 39 43.67 -6.01 20.07
N SER A 40 43.43 -6.51 18.88
CA SER A 40 42.26 -6.20 18.09
C SER A 40 41.08 -6.78 18.86
N GLY A 41 40.62 -6.03 19.87
CA GLY A 41 39.31 -6.26 20.43
C GLY A 41 38.33 -6.15 19.27
N ASP A 42 37.69 -7.27 18.92
CA ASP A 42 36.64 -7.33 17.91
C ASP A 42 35.50 -6.40 18.36
N ALA A 43 35.55 -5.14 17.91
CA ALA A 43 34.40 -4.27 18.04
C ALA A 43 33.24 -4.96 17.32
N PRO A 44 32.07 -5.13 17.97
CA PRO A 44 30.94 -5.78 17.32
C PRO A 44 30.63 -5.05 16.03
N ALA A 45 30.57 -5.80 14.93
CA ALA A 45 30.32 -5.25 13.60
C ALA A 45 29.03 -4.42 13.63
N HIS A 46 29.10 -3.18 13.11
CA HIS A 46 27.94 -2.30 13.07
C HIS A 46 26.84 -2.91 12.19
N ASN A 47 25.69 -3.24 12.80
CA ASN A 47 24.50 -3.69 12.08
C ASN A 47 23.57 -2.51 11.79
N TRP A 48 23.65 -1.98 10.57
CA TRP A 48 22.80 -0.85 10.12
C TRP A 48 21.30 -1.18 10.07
N GLN A 49 20.93 -2.47 10.11
CA GLN A 49 19.54 -2.95 10.14
C GLN A 49 19.03 -3.24 11.56
N SER A 50 19.83 -2.96 12.60
CA SER A 50 19.41 -3.19 13.98
C SER A 50 18.09 -2.45 14.27
N GLY A 51 17.07 -3.17 14.71
CA GLY A 51 15.74 -2.63 15.01
C GLY A 51 14.81 -2.45 13.79
N TYR A 52 15.21 -2.90 12.60
CA TYR A 52 14.33 -2.93 11.44
C TYR A 52 13.25 -4.01 11.61
N VAL A 53 11.99 -3.59 11.46
CA VAL A 53 10.82 -4.49 11.47
C VAL A 53 10.11 -4.37 10.13
N SER A 54 9.98 -5.51 9.46
CA SER A 54 9.37 -5.61 8.12
C SER A 54 7.87 -5.85 8.14
N HIS A 55 7.21 -5.91 9.29
CA HIS A 55 5.77 -6.16 9.36
C HIS A 55 5.09 -5.12 10.26
N PHE A 56 3.83 -4.83 9.97
CA PHE A 56 3.01 -4.01 10.85
C PHE A 56 2.56 -4.85 12.04
N THR A 57 2.47 -4.23 13.22
CA THR A 57 2.02 -4.92 14.43
C THR A 57 0.50 -4.97 14.45
N ILE A 58 -0.09 -6.15 14.65
CA ILE A 58 -1.53 -6.30 14.89
C ILE A 58 -1.75 -6.60 16.37
N HIS A 59 -2.35 -5.65 17.07
CA HIS A 59 -2.59 -5.68 18.51
C HIS A 59 -3.42 -6.91 18.94
N PRO A 60 -3.14 -7.52 20.12
CA PRO A 60 -3.90 -8.61 20.75
C PRO A 60 -5.43 -8.54 20.68
N SER A 61 -6.00 -7.34 20.63
CA SER A 61 -7.46 -7.13 20.57
C SER A 61 -8.12 -7.68 19.30
N CYS A 62 -7.37 -7.89 18.22
CA CYS A 62 -7.88 -8.56 17.03
C CYS A 62 -7.99 -10.07 17.25
N ASN A 63 -9.17 -10.64 16.98
CA ASN A 63 -9.39 -12.08 16.98
C ASN A 63 -8.70 -12.76 15.77
N ALA A 64 -8.79 -14.09 15.69
CA ALA A 64 -8.08 -14.85 14.66
C ALA A 64 -8.50 -14.50 13.21
N THR A 65 -9.80 -14.26 12.96
CA THR A 65 -10.30 -13.93 11.62
C THR A 65 -9.98 -12.50 11.24
N GLU A 66 -10.13 -11.56 12.17
CA GLU A 66 -9.74 -10.16 11.99
C GLU A 66 -8.25 -10.04 11.67
N ARG A 67 -7.40 -10.77 12.39
CA ARG A 67 -5.96 -10.84 12.12
C ARG A 67 -5.66 -11.34 10.72
N HIS A 68 -6.35 -12.38 10.27
CA HIS A 68 -6.10 -12.96 8.94
C HIS A 68 -6.43 -11.95 7.84
N GLU A 69 -7.61 -11.36 7.90
CA GLU A 69 -8.08 -10.40 6.91
C GLU A 69 -7.22 -9.12 6.90
N LEU A 70 -6.92 -8.57 8.09
CA LEU A 70 -6.07 -7.40 8.22
C LEU A 70 -4.63 -7.67 7.78
N SER A 71 -4.08 -8.85 8.07
CA SER A 71 -2.74 -9.23 7.61
C SER A 71 -2.67 -9.26 6.08
N GLU A 72 -3.69 -9.83 5.43
CA GLU A 72 -3.76 -9.86 3.97
C GLU A 72 -3.96 -8.45 3.38
N GLY A 73 -4.82 -7.63 3.99
CA GLY A 73 -4.99 -6.23 3.59
C GLY A 73 -3.70 -5.43 3.69
N LEU A 74 -2.93 -5.59 4.77
CA LEU A 74 -1.64 -4.92 4.97
C LEU A 74 -0.59 -5.41 3.97
N ARG A 75 -0.57 -6.70 3.66
CA ARG A 75 0.30 -7.27 2.62
C ARG A 75 -0.02 -6.65 1.25
N GLN A 76 -1.31 -6.54 0.90
CA GLN A 76 -1.77 -5.92 -0.34
C GLN A 76 -1.51 -4.41 -0.38
N ALA A 77 -1.59 -3.70 0.75
CA ALA A 77 -1.21 -2.29 0.84
C ALA A 77 0.27 -2.07 0.52
N VAL A 78 1.16 -2.95 1.04
CA VAL A 78 2.59 -2.93 0.71
C VAL A 78 2.83 -3.22 -0.77
N GLU A 79 2.11 -4.20 -1.33
CA GLU A 79 2.17 -4.55 -2.75
C GLU A 79 1.76 -3.36 -3.64
N MET A 80 0.60 -2.74 -3.35
CA MET A 80 0.10 -1.57 -4.07
C MET A 80 1.04 -0.36 -3.95
N ALA A 81 1.57 -0.07 -2.76
CA ALA A 81 2.53 1.01 -2.58
C ALA A 81 3.82 0.77 -3.38
N LYS A 82 4.35 -0.47 -3.34
CA LYS A 82 5.51 -0.84 -4.15
C LYS A 82 5.23 -0.67 -5.65
N HIS A 83 4.04 -1.06 -6.11
CA HIS A 83 3.62 -0.87 -7.48
C HIS A 83 3.54 0.61 -7.87
N ALA A 84 2.87 1.44 -7.07
CA ALA A 84 2.74 2.88 -7.30
C ALA A 84 4.12 3.56 -7.43
N LYS A 85 5.06 3.22 -6.54
CA LYS A 85 6.46 3.65 -6.65
C LYS A 85 7.08 3.24 -7.98
N ASN A 86 6.93 1.98 -8.37
CA ASN A 86 7.50 1.45 -9.61
C ASN A 86 6.88 2.10 -10.85
N HIS A 87 5.58 2.36 -10.87
CA HIS A 87 4.92 3.09 -11.95
C HIS A 87 5.57 4.47 -12.16
N ILE A 88 5.84 5.20 -11.07
CA ILE A 88 6.55 6.49 -11.12
C ILE A 88 7.97 6.32 -11.66
N LEU A 89 8.71 5.30 -11.22
CA LEU A 89 10.08 5.05 -11.68
C LEU A 89 10.16 4.72 -13.17
N VAL A 90 9.19 3.96 -13.70
CA VAL A 90 9.15 3.53 -15.10
C VAL A 90 8.70 4.66 -16.02
N HIS A 91 7.61 5.35 -15.67
CA HIS A 91 6.96 6.30 -16.57
C HIS A 91 7.27 7.77 -16.24
N GLY A 92 7.64 8.06 -14.99
CA GLY A 92 7.89 9.41 -14.51
C GLY A 92 6.76 10.39 -14.84
N LYS A 93 7.13 11.61 -15.21
CA LYS A 93 6.17 12.67 -15.59
C LYS A 93 5.48 12.43 -16.94
N LYS A 94 5.85 11.39 -17.69
CA LYS A 94 5.20 11.06 -18.97
C LYS A 94 3.93 10.24 -18.78
N SER A 95 3.69 9.68 -17.59
CA SER A 95 2.45 8.97 -17.28
C SER A 95 1.27 9.94 -17.23
N GLU A 96 0.21 9.62 -17.98
CA GLU A 96 -1.06 10.34 -17.91
C GLU A 96 -1.71 10.19 -16.53
N ILE A 97 -1.56 9.03 -15.88
CA ILE A 97 -2.02 8.78 -14.52
C ILE A 97 -1.24 9.68 -13.54
N PHE A 98 0.09 9.82 -13.70
CA PHE A 98 0.88 10.73 -12.86
C PHE A 98 0.44 12.18 -13.06
N GLN A 99 0.28 12.63 -14.29
CA GLN A 99 -0.15 14.01 -14.59
C GLN A 99 -1.56 14.30 -14.05
N LYS A 100 -2.48 13.32 -14.12
CA LYS A 100 -3.84 13.42 -13.59
C LYS A 100 -3.85 13.74 -12.09
N TYR A 101 -3.01 13.05 -11.31
CA TYR A 101 -3.05 13.15 -9.85
C TYR A 101 -2.02 14.10 -9.25
N PHE A 102 -0.91 14.36 -9.92
CA PHE A 102 0.16 15.22 -9.38
C PHE A 102 0.50 16.41 -10.27
N GLY A 103 -0.10 16.52 -11.46
CA GLY A 103 0.08 17.66 -12.37
C GLY A 103 1.55 17.94 -12.67
N LYS A 104 2.00 19.15 -12.32
CA LYS A 104 3.39 19.59 -12.49
C LYS A 104 4.32 19.20 -11.34
N GLY A 105 3.78 18.53 -10.31
CA GLY A 105 4.46 18.14 -9.08
C GLY A 105 5.75 17.33 -9.32
N PRO A 106 6.68 17.33 -8.35
CA PRO A 106 7.84 16.47 -8.40
C PRO A 106 7.43 15.00 -8.24
N THR A 107 8.12 14.09 -8.92
CA THR A 107 7.91 12.63 -8.77
C THR A 107 8.43 12.11 -7.43
N ALA A 108 9.47 12.75 -6.89
CA ALA A 108 10.15 12.31 -5.67
C ALA A 108 9.24 12.30 -4.43
N THR A 109 8.38 13.31 -4.28
CA THR A 109 7.48 13.44 -3.13
C THR A 109 6.53 12.23 -3.01
N PRO A 110 5.63 11.95 -3.97
CA PRO A 110 4.76 10.78 -3.87
C PRO A 110 5.53 9.46 -3.83
N MET A 111 6.64 9.36 -4.57
CA MET A 111 7.49 8.17 -4.56
C MET A 111 8.05 7.86 -3.16
N GLY A 112 8.48 8.87 -2.41
CA GLY A 112 8.97 8.71 -1.04
C GLY A 112 7.90 8.20 -0.08
N TRP A 113 6.67 8.70 -0.19
CA TRP A 113 5.55 8.24 0.63
C TRP A 113 5.20 6.78 0.34
N PHE A 114 5.16 6.39 -0.94
CA PHE A 114 4.96 4.99 -1.32
C PHE A 114 6.11 4.09 -0.84
N ASP A 115 7.36 4.56 -0.89
CA ASP A 115 8.50 3.77 -0.44
C ASP A 115 8.53 3.58 1.09
N LYS A 116 8.08 4.57 1.86
CA LYS A 116 7.90 4.43 3.31
C LYS A 116 6.93 3.31 3.66
N ILE A 117 5.80 3.21 2.97
CA ILE A 117 4.88 2.09 3.14
C ILE A 117 5.53 0.78 2.65
N ALA A 118 6.14 0.78 1.47
CA ALA A 118 6.63 -0.43 0.81
C ALA A 118 7.87 -1.04 1.46
N SER A 119 8.75 -0.24 2.07
CA SER A 119 10.10 -0.64 2.49
C SER A 119 10.61 0.03 3.77
N GLY A 120 9.86 0.98 4.35
CA GLY A 120 10.25 1.64 5.61
C GLY A 120 10.28 0.69 6.81
N ASN A 121 10.96 1.12 7.89
CA ASN A 121 10.91 0.42 9.18
C ASN A 121 9.50 0.57 9.78
N ARG A 122 8.80 -0.54 10.00
CA ARG A 122 7.41 -0.58 10.49
C ARG A 122 7.34 -0.75 12.01
N ALA A 123 8.48 -0.74 12.70
CA ALA A 123 8.53 -0.80 14.15
C ALA A 123 7.71 0.34 14.76
N GLY A 124 6.76 0.00 15.63
CA GLY A 124 5.89 0.98 16.28
C GLY A 124 4.67 1.42 15.47
N VAL A 125 4.39 0.84 14.29
CA VAL A 125 3.11 1.02 13.61
C VAL A 125 2.16 -0.11 14.02
N ILE A 126 1.07 0.25 14.70
CA ILE A 126 0.17 -0.70 15.35
C ILE A 126 -1.26 -0.55 14.81
N PHE A 127 -1.87 -1.68 14.45
CA PHE A 127 -3.28 -1.77 14.14
C PHE A 127 -4.02 -2.55 15.21
N ARG A 128 -5.20 -2.09 15.62
CA ARG A 128 -6.00 -2.71 16.68
C ARG A 128 -7.47 -2.82 16.30
N CYS A 129 -8.18 -3.76 16.91
CA CYS A 129 -9.59 -4.07 16.59
C CYS A 129 -10.56 -3.71 17.72
N ASP A 130 -10.04 -3.39 18.91
CA ASP A 130 -10.79 -2.67 19.93
C ASP A 130 -10.70 -1.16 19.69
N ASP A 131 -11.66 -0.43 20.24
CA ASP A 131 -11.80 1.01 20.06
C ASP A 131 -11.82 1.72 21.43
N PRO A 132 -10.64 2.03 22.00
CA PRO A 132 -10.57 2.73 23.28
C PRO A 132 -11.19 4.12 23.26
N ASP A 133 -11.19 4.77 22.09
CA ASP A 133 -11.64 6.14 21.92
C ASP A 133 -13.15 6.22 21.62
N ARG A 134 -13.80 5.07 21.36
CA ARG A 134 -15.24 4.90 21.08
C ARG A 134 -15.74 5.67 19.85
N ASN A 135 -14.84 5.97 18.92
CA ASN A 135 -15.18 6.68 17.69
C ASN A 135 -15.91 5.77 16.69
N CYS A 136 -15.67 4.45 16.70
CA CYS A 136 -16.39 3.48 15.88
C CYS A 136 -17.89 3.41 16.23
N GLU A 137 -18.25 3.59 17.50
CA GLU A 137 -19.64 3.56 17.97
C GLU A 137 -20.37 4.89 17.74
N THR A 138 -19.63 5.99 17.63
CA THR A 138 -20.20 7.35 17.55
C THR A 138 -20.17 7.94 16.15
N GLN A 139 -19.46 7.30 15.21
CA GLN A 139 -19.30 7.73 13.84
C GLN A 139 -19.73 6.60 12.88
N ASP A 140 -21.02 6.54 12.55
CA ASP A 140 -21.63 5.41 11.82
C ASP A 140 -20.96 5.05 10.49
N ALA A 141 -20.30 6.02 9.84
CA ALA A 141 -19.62 5.82 8.57
C ALA A 141 -18.11 5.50 8.70
N TRP A 142 -17.56 5.48 9.91
CA TRP A 142 -16.13 5.26 10.11
C TRP A 142 -15.81 3.78 10.05
N ALA A 143 -15.07 3.39 9.01
CA ALA A 143 -14.45 2.08 8.94
C ALA A 143 -13.24 1.97 9.89
N GLY A 144 -12.75 3.08 10.42
CA GLY A 144 -11.76 3.18 11.47
C GLY A 144 -11.00 4.49 11.41
N HIS A 145 -10.05 4.64 12.32
CA HIS A 145 -9.45 5.94 12.59
C HIS A 145 -8.04 5.79 13.14
N TRP A 146 -7.22 6.81 12.92
CA TRP A 146 -5.98 7.01 13.66
C TRP A 146 -6.31 7.62 15.03
N ARG A 147 -5.61 7.18 16.09
CA ARG A 147 -5.93 7.58 17.47
C ARG A 147 -5.43 8.98 17.85
N GLY A 148 -4.77 9.68 16.94
CA GLY A 148 -4.31 11.05 17.20
C GLY A 148 -3.33 11.13 18.37
N GLU A 149 -3.50 12.14 19.20
CA GLU A 149 -2.67 12.39 20.39
C GLU A 149 -2.82 11.30 21.47
N ASN A 150 -3.92 10.54 21.48
CA ASN A 150 -4.14 9.48 22.48
C ASN A 150 -3.16 8.31 22.30
N ALA A 151 -2.77 8.01 21.05
CA ALA A 151 -1.72 7.05 20.69
C ALA A 151 -1.31 7.22 19.23
N THR A 152 -0.30 8.05 18.98
CA THR A 152 0.10 8.45 17.61
C THR A 152 0.58 7.29 16.74
N ALA A 153 0.99 6.18 17.35
CA ALA A 153 1.43 4.95 16.72
C ALA A 153 0.29 4.02 16.27
N GLU A 154 -0.96 4.31 16.68
CA GLU A 154 -2.06 3.34 16.64
C GLU A 154 -3.19 3.75 15.70
N THR A 155 -3.64 2.76 14.94
CA THR A 155 -4.82 2.85 14.07
C THR A 155 -5.85 1.80 14.49
N VAL A 156 -7.08 2.24 14.73
CA VAL A 156 -8.23 1.39 15.02
C VAL A 156 -8.89 0.94 13.73
N ILE A 157 -9.22 -0.34 13.64
CA ILE A 157 -10.06 -0.94 12.61
C ILE A 157 -11.45 -1.17 13.20
N CYS A 158 -12.46 -0.43 12.74
CA CYS A 158 -13.84 -0.61 13.18
C CYS A 158 -14.48 -1.85 12.53
N PRO A 159 -15.53 -2.43 13.15
CA PRO A 159 -16.29 -3.55 12.58
C PRO A 159 -16.77 -3.33 11.13
N LEU A 160 -17.10 -2.08 10.78
CA LEU A 160 -17.52 -1.72 9.42
C LEU A 160 -16.46 -2.05 8.36
N SER A 161 -15.16 -2.04 8.69
CA SER A 161 -14.11 -2.45 7.75
C SER A 161 -14.30 -3.89 7.30
N TYR A 162 -14.44 -4.81 8.25
CA TYR A 162 -14.60 -6.25 7.99
C TYR A 162 -15.89 -6.60 7.24
N GLN A 163 -16.87 -5.69 7.23
CA GLN A 163 -18.14 -5.87 6.51
C GLN A 163 -18.11 -5.30 5.10
N THR A 164 -17.29 -4.28 4.86
CA THR A 164 -17.39 -3.46 3.62
C THR A 164 -16.13 -3.49 2.76
N ARG A 165 -14.97 -3.78 3.33
CA ARG A 165 -13.69 -3.74 2.61
C ARG A 165 -13.53 -4.99 1.76
N LEU A 166 -13.29 -4.77 0.49
CA LEU A 166 -12.98 -5.84 -0.45
C LEU A 166 -11.47 -6.10 -0.53
N PRO A 167 -11.04 -7.33 -0.81
CA PRO A 167 -9.64 -7.59 -1.11
C PRO A 167 -9.23 -6.88 -2.40
N LEU A 168 -7.96 -6.52 -2.52
CA LEU A 168 -7.41 -5.85 -3.71
C LEU A 168 -7.63 -6.66 -5.00
N THR A 169 -7.69 -7.98 -4.91
CA THR A 169 -8.00 -8.87 -6.03
C THR A 169 -9.40 -8.68 -6.62
N ALA A 170 -10.29 -7.98 -5.92
CA ALA A 170 -11.61 -7.59 -6.43
C ALA A 170 -11.62 -6.20 -7.09
N LEU A 171 -10.48 -5.50 -7.18
CA LEU A 171 -10.40 -4.19 -7.83
C LEU A 171 -10.84 -4.31 -9.29
N CYS A 172 -11.62 -3.34 -9.76
CA CYS A 172 -12.26 -3.33 -11.09
C CYS A 172 -13.34 -4.39 -11.33
N ALA A 173 -13.65 -5.23 -10.34
CA ALA A 173 -14.81 -6.12 -10.40
C ALA A 173 -16.04 -5.45 -9.76
N ARG A 174 -17.19 -6.14 -9.86
CA ARG A 174 -18.43 -5.80 -9.14
C ARG A 174 -18.95 -4.38 -9.41
N GLY A 175 -18.67 -3.85 -10.60
CA GLY A 175 -19.09 -2.52 -11.02
C GLY A 175 -18.30 -1.36 -10.38
N PHE A 176 -17.22 -1.65 -9.65
CA PHE A 176 -16.34 -0.59 -9.16
C PHE A 176 -15.64 0.11 -10.33
N ASN A 177 -15.57 1.43 -10.25
CA ASN A 177 -14.69 2.24 -11.08
C ASN A 177 -14.09 3.37 -10.24
N VAL A 178 -12.91 3.84 -10.62
CA VAL A 178 -12.13 4.83 -9.83
C VAL A 178 -12.86 6.18 -9.75
N ALA A 179 -13.53 6.60 -10.83
CA ALA A 179 -14.11 7.93 -10.92
C ALA A 179 -15.35 8.14 -10.05
N THR A 180 -16.20 7.11 -9.86
CA THR A 180 -17.41 7.21 -9.04
C THR A 180 -17.34 6.37 -7.77
N GLY A 181 -16.33 5.52 -7.63
CA GLY A 181 -16.10 4.68 -6.48
C GLY A 181 -15.17 5.32 -5.47
N ARG A 182 -15.20 4.82 -4.23
CA ARG A 182 -14.25 5.20 -3.18
C ARG A 182 -13.13 4.17 -3.15
N PRO A 183 -11.85 4.53 -3.39
CA PRO A 183 -10.73 3.62 -3.24
C PRO A 183 -10.75 2.91 -1.89
N ALA A 184 -11.10 3.63 -0.82
CA ALA A 184 -11.24 3.09 0.53
C ALA A 184 -12.24 1.91 0.65
N ASN A 185 -13.04 1.58 -0.37
CA ASN A 185 -13.84 0.35 -0.36
C ASN A 185 -12.99 -0.93 -0.47
N PHE A 186 -11.69 -0.84 -0.70
CA PHE A 186 -10.76 -1.96 -0.71
C PHE A 186 -9.76 -1.85 0.45
N TRP A 187 -9.36 -2.99 1.02
CA TRP A 187 -8.42 -3.04 2.15
C TRP A 187 -7.11 -2.32 1.86
N ALA A 188 -6.47 -2.59 0.73
CA ALA A 188 -5.16 -2.03 0.40
C ALA A 188 -5.15 -0.48 0.37
N PRO A 189 -5.97 0.20 -0.46
CA PRO A 189 -6.03 1.66 -0.47
C PRO A 189 -6.52 2.28 0.84
N ASP A 190 -7.48 1.65 1.54
CA ASP A 190 -7.94 2.14 2.86
C ASP A 190 -6.83 2.09 3.92
N LEU A 191 -6.05 1.01 3.95
CA LEU A 191 -4.92 0.88 4.87
C LEU A 191 -3.76 1.81 4.48
N MET A 192 -3.50 2.03 3.19
CA MET A 192 -2.53 3.05 2.75
C MET A 192 -2.92 4.44 3.26
N HIS A 193 -4.19 4.80 3.11
CA HIS A 193 -4.72 6.06 3.63
C HIS A 193 -4.47 6.22 5.14
N ARG A 194 -4.84 5.21 5.94
CA ARG A 194 -4.62 5.22 7.40
C ARG A 194 -3.16 5.28 7.79
N LEU A 195 -2.28 4.62 7.04
CA LEU A 195 -0.84 4.68 7.27
C LEU A 195 -0.31 6.11 7.12
N TYR A 196 -0.84 6.92 6.21
CA TYR A 196 -0.42 8.31 6.09
C TYR A 196 -0.74 9.18 7.31
N HIS A 197 -1.77 8.82 8.09
CA HIS A 197 -2.06 9.50 9.36
C HIS A 197 -1.07 9.14 10.49
N VAL A 198 -0.31 8.05 10.36
CA VAL A 198 0.69 7.66 11.35
C VAL A 198 1.95 8.51 11.15
N PRO A 199 2.44 9.26 12.16
CA PRO A 199 3.59 10.17 12.00
C PRO A 199 4.88 9.50 11.52
N LEU A 200 5.11 8.23 11.85
CA LEU A 200 6.28 7.48 11.35
C LEU A 200 6.27 7.34 9.82
N ILE A 201 5.09 7.40 9.20
CA ILE A 201 4.92 7.27 7.75
C ILE A 201 4.67 8.64 7.13
N GLY A 202 3.55 9.31 7.46
CA GLY A 202 3.16 10.57 6.82
C GLY A 202 3.73 11.84 7.44
N GLU A 203 4.52 11.72 8.51
CA GLU A 203 5.25 12.84 9.16
C GLU A 203 4.37 14.02 9.57
N ALA A 204 3.05 13.79 9.76
CA ALA A 204 2.06 14.85 9.98
C ALA A 204 2.02 15.93 8.89
N ILE A 205 2.57 15.63 7.71
CA ILE A 205 2.54 16.50 6.52
C ILE A 205 1.63 15.90 5.45
N VAL A 206 1.49 14.58 5.40
CA VAL A 206 0.49 13.95 4.54
C VAL A 206 -0.88 14.07 5.21
N ASP A 207 -1.79 14.82 4.60
CA ASP A 207 -3.09 15.17 5.18
C ASP A 207 -4.21 15.19 4.09
N HIS A 208 -5.40 15.66 4.44
CA HIS A 208 -6.54 15.87 3.54
C HIS A 208 -6.51 17.30 2.96
N HIS A 209 -5.79 17.50 1.86
CA HIS A 209 -5.81 18.75 1.11
C HIS A 209 -6.91 18.82 0.05
N ALA A 210 -7.38 17.67 -0.40
CA ALA A 210 -8.54 17.51 -1.26
C ALA A 210 -9.06 16.08 -1.17
N ASP A 211 -10.35 15.87 -1.30
CA ASP A 211 -10.97 14.55 -1.27
C ASP A 211 -11.73 14.26 -2.57
N GLY A 212 -12.12 13.00 -2.75
CA GLY A 212 -12.87 12.56 -3.92
C GLY A 212 -12.05 12.54 -5.21
N TYR A 213 -12.63 11.97 -6.28
CA TYR A 213 -11.92 11.80 -7.55
C TYR A 213 -11.66 13.13 -8.26
N HIS A 214 -12.63 14.06 -8.23
CA HIS A 214 -12.48 15.37 -8.86
C HIS A 214 -11.61 16.31 -8.05
N GLY A 215 -11.81 16.38 -6.72
CA GLY A 215 -11.04 17.27 -5.86
C GLY A 215 -9.53 17.03 -5.95
N VAL A 216 -9.09 15.77 -6.02
CA VAL A 216 -7.66 15.46 -6.17
C VAL A 216 -7.08 15.90 -7.52
N GLN A 217 -7.89 15.90 -8.59
CA GLN A 217 -7.49 16.36 -9.92
C GLN A 217 -7.47 17.89 -10.01
N GLU A 218 -8.45 18.56 -9.40
CA GLU A 218 -8.48 20.01 -9.28
C GLU A 218 -7.27 20.52 -8.49
N LEU A 219 -6.93 19.84 -7.38
CA LEU A 219 -5.73 20.15 -6.62
C LEU A 219 -4.47 20.02 -7.49
N ALA A 220 -4.37 18.94 -8.27
CA ALA A 220 -3.23 18.67 -9.15
C ALA A 220 -3.11 19.70 -10.31
N ALA A 221 -4.23 20.18 -10.84
CA ALA A 221 -4.28 21.16 -11.92
C ALA A 221 -4.09 22.61 -11.43
N GLY A 222 -4.41 22.87 -10.16
CA GLY A 222 -4.41 24.19 -9.55
C GLY A 222 -3.02 24.79 -9.26
N THR A 223 -3.02 25.98 -8.68
CA THR A 223 -1.78 26.69 -8.29
C THR A 223 -1.05 26.03 -7.12
N ASN A 224 -1.78 25.30 -6.28
CA ASN A 224 -1.25 24.58 -5.11
C ASN A 224 -0.93 23.10 -5.40
N TYR A 225 -0.64 22.74 -6.65
CA TYR A 225 -0.39 21.36 -7.10
C TYR A 225 0.69 20.61 -6.31
N THR A 226 1.59 21.31 -5.62
CA THR A 226 2.61 20.68 -4.75
C THR A 226 1.98 19.96 -3.56
N LEU A 227 0.82 20.42 -3.07
CA LEU A 227 0.06 19.75 -2.00
C LEU A 227 -0.50 18.41 -2.46
N ALA A 228 -0.67 18.17 -3.77
CA ALA A 228 -1.14 16.88 -4.28
C ALA A 228 -0.18 15.73 -3.89
N GLY A 229 1.12 16.00 -3.82
CA GLY A 229 2.11 15.04 -3.33
C GLY A 229 2.05 14.76 -1.83
N HIS A 230 1.33 15.58 -1.06
CA HIS A 230 1.12 15.45 0.37
C HIS A 230 -0.36 15.18 0.71
N ASN A 231 -1.19 14.91 -0.28
CA ASN A 231 -2.59 14.65 -0.08
C ASN A 231 -2.86 13.14 0.01
N SER A 232 -3.35 12.67 1.15
CA SER A 232 -3.61 11.25 1.42
C SER A 232 -4.58 10.64 0.39
N ALA A 233 -5.61 11.38 -0.02
CA ALA A 233 -6.53 10.96 -1.06
C ALA A 233 -5.85 10.87 -2.42
N THR A 234 -5.09 11.90 -2.84
CA THR A 234 -4.36 11.88 -4.12
C THR A 234 -3.42 10.68 -4.21
N LEU A 235 -2.63 10.42 -3.16
CA LEU A 235 -1.71 9.27 -3.10
C LEU A 235 -2.47 7.94 -3.26
N THR A 236 -3.63 7.83 -2.62
CA THR A 236 -4.48 6.62 -2.65
C THR A 236 -5.15 6.43 -4.00
N TYR A 237 -5.68 7.48 -4.60
CA TYR A 237 -6.30 7.44 -5.94
C TYR A 237 -5.26 7.11 -7.02
N PHE A 238 -4.08 7.75 -6.98
CA PHE A 238 -2.99 7.43 -7.89
C PHE A 238 -2.59 5.95 -7.80
N ALA A 239 -2.35 5.45 -6.58
CA ALA A 239 -1.95 4.06 -6.38
C ALA A 239 -3.03 3.07 -6.86
N THR A 240 -4.30 3.41 -6.63
CA THR A 240 -5.44 2.61 -7.07
C THR A 240 -5.55 2.57 -8.59
N GLU A 241 -5.48 3.72 -9.26
CA GLU A 241 -5.61 3.78 -10.72
C GLU A 241 -4.39 3.17 -11.43
N ALA A 242 -3.17 3.41 -10.93
CA ALA A 242 -1.97 2.78 -11.47
C ALA A 242 -2.03 1.24 -11.34
N TYR A 243 -2.46 0.73 -10.18
CA TYR A 243 -2.64 -0.72 -10.01
C TYR A 243 -3.77 -1.26 -10.91
N ALA A 244 -4.87 -0.53 -11.03
CA ALA A 244 -5.96 -0.90 -11.92
C ALA A 244 -5.48 -1.04 -13.37
N TYR A 245 -4.75 -0.04 -13.87
CA TYR A 245 -4.29 0.03 -15.25
C TYR A 245 -3.16 -0.96 -15.56
N ASP A 246 -2.19 -1.12 -14.66
CA ASP A 246 -1.01 -1.95 -14.94
C ASP A 246 -1.24 -3.43 -14.60
N ILE A 247 -2.05 -3.73 -13.58
CA ILE A 247 -2.17 -5.07 -12.99
C ILE A 247 -3.59 -5.63 -13.11
N ALA A 248 -4.61 -4.93 -12.60
CA ALA A 248 -5.95 -5.50 -12.49
C ALA A 248 -6.63 -5.71 -13.86
N VAL A 249 -6.54 -4.70 -14.74
CA VAL A 249 -7.04 -4.74 -16.11
C VAL A 249 -5.98 -4.12 -17.03
N PRO A 250 -4.93 -4.88 -17.40
CA PRO A 250 -3.75 -4.36 -18.08
C PRO A 250 -4.06 -3.52 -19.33
N GLY A 251 -3.65 -2.26 -19.33
CA GLY A 251 -3.79 -1.33 -20.46
C GLY A 251 -5.14 -0.61 -20.56
N GLU A 252 -6.12 -0.97 -19.73
CA GLU A 252 -7.47 -0.39 -19.72
C GLU A 252 -7.83 0.21 -18.35
N GLY A 253 -7.54 -0.52 -17.27
CA GLY A 253 -7.95 -0.18 -15.92
C GLY A 253 -9.47 -0.22 -15.72
N CYS A 254 -9.94 0.53 -14.72
CA CYS A 254 -11.37 0.74 -14.47
C CYS A 254 -11.64 2.17 -14.03
N VAL A 255 -11.11 3.14 -14.76
CA VAL A 255 -11.29 4.56 -14.42
C VAL A 255 -12.78 4.93 -14.37
N GLY A 256 -13.58 4.38 -15.29
CA GLY A 256 -15.00 4.71 -15.41
C GLY A 256 -15.23 6.07 -16.06
N LYS A 257 -16.49 6.50 -16.06
CA LYS A 257 -16.88 7.83 -16.54
C LYS A 257 -17.04 8.75 -15.34
N ALA A 258 -16.36 9.88 -15.35
CA ALA A 258 -16.53 10.88 -14.31
C ALA A 258 -17.98 11.42 -14.34
N GLY A 259 -18.75 11.13 -13.30
CA GLY A 259 -20.05 11.76 -13.09
C GLY A 259 -19.87 13.21 -12.65
N VAL A 260 -20.88 14.05 -12.87
CA VAL A 260 -20.94 15.38 -12.23
C VAL A 260 -21.29 15.12 -10.75
N GLU A 261 -20.30 15.24 -9.85
CA GLU A 261 -20.56 15.10 -8.41
C GLU A 261 -21.31 16.33 -7.90
N LYS A 262 -22.28 16.11 -7.00
CA LYS A 262 -22.89 17.17 -6.18
C LYS A 262 -21.98 17.33 -4.94
N GLU A 263 -21.62 18.57 -4.62
CA GLU A 263 -20.83 18.91 -3.42
C GLU A 263 -21.50 18.33 -2.16
N ASP A 264 -20.87 17.34 -1.52
CA ASP A 264 -21.23 16.92 -0.16
C ASP A 264 -20.58 17.87 0.84
N SER A 265 -21.32 18.90 1.26
CA SER A 265 -20.95 19.76 2.38
C SER A 265 -21.20 19.03 3.71
N HIS A 266 -20.15 18.69 4.44
CA HIS A 266 -20.26 18.22 5.81
C HIS A 266 -20.70 19.36 6.75
N GLY A 267 -21.97 19.38 7.16
CA GLY A 267 -22.49 20.23 8.24
C GLY A 267 -23.91 19.89 8.69
N ALA A 268 -24.03 19.18 9.81
CA ALA A 268 -25.11 19.08 10.85
C ALA A 268 -26.62 19.02 10.45
N PRO A 269 -27.50 18.45 11.31
CA PRO A 269 -28.54 17.52 10.90
C PRO A 269 -29.82 18.20 10.40
N ALA A 270 -30.39 17.65 9.32
CA ALA A 270 -31.76 17.96 8.89
C ALA A 270 -32.69 16.81 9.28
N THR A 271 -33.62 17.13 10.17
CA THR A 271 -34.84 16.38 10.49
C THR A 271 -35.75 16.26 9.26
N ASP A 272 -36.20 15.03 9.00
CA ASP A 272 -37.42 14.52 8.37
C ASP A 272 -38.08 15.27 7.20
N VAL A 273 -38.27 14.56 6.07
CA VAL A 273 -39.58 14.00 5.61
C VAL A 273 -39.31 12.76 4.74
N PRO A 274 -40.05 11.64 4.87
CA PRO A 274 -39.76 10.39 4.16
C PRO A 274 -40.30 10.42 2.74
N ASN A 275 -39.43 10.18 1.75
CA ASN A 275 -39.89 9.80 0.41
C ASN A 275 -39.80 8.27 0.29
N VAL A 276 -40.97 7.64 0.33
CA VAL A 276 -41.15 6.21 0.08
C VAL A 276 -40.71 5.89 -1.34
N LEU A 277 -39.56 5.23 -1.47
CA LEU A 277 -39.19 4.48 -2.66
C LEU A 277 -39.15 3.00 -2.27
N THR A 278 -40.16 2.28 -2.76
CA THR A 278 -40.33 0.84 -2.65
C THR A 278 -39.14 0.10 -3.24
N VAL A 279 -38.36 -0.54 -2.37
CA VAL A 279 -37.33 -1.52 -2.75
C VAL A 279 -38.04 -2.82 -3.13
N PRO A 280 -37.78 -3.45 -4.30
CA PRO A 280 -38.25 -4.79 -4.55
C PRO A 280 -37.43 -5.77 -3.71
N THR A 281 -38.10 -6.47 -2.79
CA THR A 281 -37.57 -7.63 -2.07
C THR A 281 -37.20 -8.71 -3.09
N VAL A 282 -35.90 -8.99 -3.21
CA VAL A 282 -35.42 -10.15 -3.98
C VAL A 282 -35.55 -11.37 -3.09
N ASN A 283 -36.63 -12.13 -3.31
CA ASN A 283 -36.88 -13.41 -2.68
C ASN A 283 -36.04 -14.50 -3.40
N PRO A 284 -35.10 -15.21 -2.75
CA PRO A 284 -34.35 -16.28 -3.39
C PRO A 284 -35.23 -17.54 -3.36
N THR A 285 -36.21 -17.61 -4.25
CA THR A 285 -36.93 -18.86 -4.52
C THR A 285 -37.07 -19.00 -6.02
N ARG A 286 -36.04 -19.59 -6.62
CA ARG A 286 -36.12 -20.04 -8.01
C ARG A 286 -37.12 -21.20 -8.07
N ILE A 287 -38.33 -20.91 -8.52
CA ILE A 287 -39.33 -21.91 -8.86
C ILE A 287 -38.83 -22.62 -10.12
N ILE A 288 -38.49 -23.90 -9.99
CA ILE A 288 -38.22 -24.81 -11.11
C ILE A 288 -39.59 -25.37 -11.56
N PRO A 289 -39.96 -25.29 -12.85
CA PRO A 289 -41.18 -25.93 -13.36
C PRO A 289 -41.13 -27.44 -13.13
N ALA A 290 -42.24 -28.01 -12.65
CA ALA A 290 -42.39 -29.44 -12.46
C ALA A 290 -42.37 -30.16 -13.82
N GLU A 291 -41.32 -30.93 -14.09
CA GLU A 291 -41.26 -31.89 -15.18
C GLU A 291 -41.47 -33.30 -14.63
N SER A 292 -42.25 -34.07 -15.37
CA SER A 292 -42.88 -35.34 -15.00
C SER A 292 -41.91 -36.42 -14.52
N ALA A 293 -42.33 -37.17 -13.49
CA ALA A 293 -41.58 -38.26 -12.88
C ALA A 293 -41.38 -39.46 -13.84
N PRO A 294 -40.15 -40.00 -13.96
CA PRO A 294 -39.90 -41.36 -14.43
C PRO A 294 -39.92 -42.38 -13.27
N PRO A 295 -40.12 -43.67 -13.56
CA PRO A 295 -40.45 -44.70 -12.56
C PRO A 295 -39.25 -45.15 -11.72
N ALA A 296 -39.59 -45.77 -10.58
CA ALA A 296 -38.68 -46.21 -9.52
C ALA A 296 -37.54 -47.14 -9.97
N ALA A 297 -36.34 -46.86 -9.46
CA ALA A 297 -35.15 -47.71 -9.57
C ALA A 297 -34.94 -48.59 -8.30
N PRO A 298 -34.36 -49.79 -8.43
CA PRO A 298 -34.25 -50.82 -7.38
C PRO A 298 -33.18 -50.51 -6.30
N PRO A 299 -33.15 -51.25 -5.17
CA PRO A 299 -32.35 -50.88 -4.00
C PRO A 299 -30.83 -50.97 -4.24
N SER A 300 -30.12 -50.01 -3.64
CA SER A 300 -28.67 -49.84 -3.70
C SER A 300 -27.92 -50.91 -2.90
N VAL A 301 -26.94 -51.54 -3.56
CA VAL A 301 -25.90 -52.37 -2.93
C VAL A 301 -24.79 -51.46 -2.45
N ALA A 302 -24.43 -51.55 -1.17
CA ALA A 302 -23.31 -50.82 -0.59
C ALA A 302 -21.97 -51.36 -1.13
N SER A 303 -21.11 -50.46 -1.59
CA SER A 303 -19.71 -50.74 -1.97
C SER A 303 -18.76 -49.79 -1.24
N PRO A 304 -17.50 -50.22 -1.00
CA PRO A 304 -16.70 -49.81 0.15
C PRO A 304 -15.98 -48.46 -0.04
N ALA A 305 -15.62 -47.87 1.10
CA ALA A 305 -14.93 -46.59 1.21
C ALA A 305 -13.60 -46.55 0.45
N GLY A 306 -13.37 -45.44 -0.27
CA GLY A 306 -12.02 -45.06 -0.71
C GLY A 306 -11.88 -44.51 -2.14
N THR A 307 -12.95 -44.35 -2.92
CA THR A 307 -12.86 -43.85 -4.30
C THR A 307 -13.77 -42.65 -4.51
N GLU A 308 -13.20 -41.50 -4.83
CA GLU A 308 -13.95 -40.26 -5.09
C GLU A 308 -14.45 -40.29 -6.54
N CYS A 309 -15.76 -40.49 -6.69
CA CYS A 309 -16.40 -40.52 -7.99
C CYS A 309 -17.16 -39.21 -8.26
N HIS A 310 -16.99 -38.64 -9.45
CA HIS A 310 -17.83 -37.55 -9.94
C HIS A 310 -18.30 -37.81 -11.37
N THR A 311 -19.46 -37.25 -11.70
CA THR A 311 -20.11 -37.44 -12.99
C THR A 311 -19.96 -36.17 -13.83
N HIS A 312 -19.50 -36.33 -15.07
CA HIS A 312 -19.43 -35.25 -16.04
C HIS A 312 -20.80 -34.95 -16.64
N ALA A 313 -20.93 -33.79 -17.30
CA ALA A 313 -22.19 -33.33 -17.90
C ALA A 313 -22.71 -34.23 -19.04
N ASP A 314 -21.87 -35.09 -19.59
CA ASP A 314 -22.22 -36.10 -20.60
C ASP A 314 -22.72 -37.43 -19.97
N GLY A 315 -22.80 -37.50 -18.63
CA GLY A 315 -23.21 -38.68 -17.89
C GLY A 315 -22.08 -39.67 -17.61
N THR A 316 -20.85 -39.38 -18.03
CA THR A 316 -19.69 -40.23 -17.78
C THR A 316 -19.27 -40.16 -16.31
N LEU A 317 -19.18 -41.31 -15.64
CA LEU A 317 -18.71 -41.41 -14.25
C LEU A 317 -17.19 -41.63 -14.23
N HIS A 318 -16.47 -40.78 -13.51
CA HIS A 318 -15.04 -40.91 -13.29
C HIS A 318 -14.75 -41.09 -11.80
N CYS A 319 -13.99 -42.12 -11.44
CA CYS A 319 -13.66 -42.49 -10.06
C CYS A 319 -12.13 -42.52 -9.88
N VAL A 320 -11.61 -41.80 -8.87
CA VAL A 320 -10.17 -41.76 -8.47
C VAL A 320 -9.95 -42.35 -7.09
#